data_AF-A0A0R1S622-F1
#
_entry.id   AF-A0A0R1S622-F1
#
_cell.length_a   1.000
_cell.length_b   1.000
_cell.length_c   1.000
_cell.angle_alpha   90.00
_cell.angle_beta   90.00
_cell.angle_gamma   90.00
#
_symmetry.space_group_name_H-M   'P 1'
#
loop_
_entity.id
_entity.type
_entity.pdbx_description
1 polymer ?
#
loop_
_entity_poly.entity_id
_entity_poly.type
_entity_poly.pdbx_seq_one_letter_code
_entity_poly.pdbx_strand_id
1 'polypeptide(L)'
;MKKVKVFISGLALLTMLLFLGSTSHSVHASAWHNGLPKMIRGNWYLYRHHKPVSHLYGSKHLYAYNDVWYTKRYHAYFNTFSYNFLEKPTYRYVGNHKYIINGLVEGGHSDFRYIGKRRSHVVKVSKNHLREYDNTWTRKKPSRMVSTKKGYQLPPS
;
A
#
# COMPACT_ATOMS: atom_id res chain seq x y z
N MET A 1 17.56 -24.98 -61.59
CA MET A 1 17.27 -25.63 -60.29
C MET A 1 18.02 -25.06 -59.07
N LYS A 2 19.19 -24.41 -59.21
CA LYS A 2 19.94 -23.85 -58.06
C LYS A 2 19.21 -22.72 -57.30
N LYS A 3 18.43 -21.87 -57.99
CA LYS A 3 17.71 -20.73 -57.40
C LYS A 3 16.56 -21.14 -56.45
N VAL A 4 15.94 -22.31 -56.67
CA VAL A 4 14.84 -22.83 -55.83
C VAL A 4 15.37 -23.33 -54.48
N LYS A 5 16.57 -23.94 -54.46
CA LYS A 5 17.20 -24.42 -53.22
C LYS A 5 17.56 -23.28 -52.26
N VAL A 6 18.04 -22.14 -52.79
CA VAL A 6 18.38 -20.94 -52.00
C VAL A 6 17.13 -20.31 -51.35
N PHE A 7 16.01 -20.30 -52.08
CA PHE A 7 14.76 -19.75 -51.58
C PHE A 7 14.17 -20.60 -50.45
N ILE A 8 14.21 -21.92 -50.57
CA ILE A 8 13.74 -22.85 -49.53
C ILE A 8 14.62 -22.76 -48.27
N SER A 9 15.95 -22.64 -48.42
CA SER A 9 16.85 -22.48 -47.27
C SER A 9 16.67 -21.14 -46.54
N GLY A 10 16.36 -20.05 -47.26
CA GLY A 10 16.09 -18.75 -46.64
C GLY A 10 14.79 -18.75 -45.83
N LEU A 11 13.75 -19.43 -46.32
CA LEU A 11 12.47 -19.52 -45.63
C LEU A 11 12.55 -20.36 -44.34
N ALA A 12 13.34 -21.43 -44.34
CA ALA A 12 13.57 -22.27 -43.15
C ALA A 12 14.33 -21.54 -42.03
N LEU A 13 15.28 -20.67 -42.40
CA LEU A 13 16.01 -19.84 -41.44
C LEU A 13 15.11 -18.76 -40.82
N LEU A 14 14.21 -18.18 -41.61
CA LEU A 14 13.28 -17.16 -41.14
C LEU A 14 12.23 -17.74 -40.17
N THR A 15 11.72 -18.94 -40.42
CA THR A 15 10.78 -19.61 -39.51
C THR A 15 11.46 -20.05 -38.21
N MET A 16 12.72 -20.49 -38.25
CA MET A 16 13.47 -20.85 -37.06
C MET A 16 13.76 -19.63 -36.15
N LEU A 17 14.04 -18.46 -36.74
CA LEU A 17 14.22 -17.20 -36.02
C LEU A 17 12.93 -16.70 -35.36
N LEU A 18 11.76 -16.89 -36.00
CA LEU A 18 10.47 -16.54 -35.42
C LEU A 18 10.07 -17.44 -34.23
N PHE A 19 10.52 -18.70 -34.22
CA PHE A 19 10.29 -19.63 -33.11
C PHE A 19 11.24 -19.43 -31.91
N LEU A 20 12.43 -18.85 -32.12
CA LEU A 20 13.36 -18.51 -31.03
C LEU A 20 13.02 -17.17 -30.36
N GLY A 21 12.30 -16.27 -31.05
CA GLY A 21 11.87 -14.98 -30.52
C GLY A 21 10.61 -15.03 -29.64
N SER A 22 9.89 -16.16 -29.63
CA SER A 22 8.73 -16.38 -28.76
C SER A 22 9.15 -16.97 -27.41
N THR A 23 10.15 -16.37 -26.76
CA THR A 23 10.27 -16.51 -25.31
C THR A 23 9.02 -15.86 -24.73
N SER A 24 8.03 -16.70 -24.44
CA SER A 24 6.87 -16.38 -23.66
C SER A 24 7.35 -15.61 -22.43
N HIS A 25 7.12 -14.30 -22.43
CA HIS A 25 7.15 -13.54 -21.19
C HIS A 25 6.06 -14.17 -20.34
N SER A 26 6.48 -15.10 -19.49
CA SER A 26 5.69 -15.59 -18.39
C SER A 26 5.34 -14.34 -17.60
N VAL A 27 4.16 -13.79 -17.88
CA VAL A 27 3.44 -12.90 -16.99
C VAL A 27 3.24 -13.76 -15.75
N HIS A 28 4.23 -13.75 -14.87
CA HIS A 28 4.12 -14.35 -13.55
C HIS A 28 2.95 -13.63 -12.91
N ALA A 29 1.80 -14.31 -12.89
CA ALA A 29 0.61 -13.85 -12.21
C ALA A 29 1.07 -13.45 -10.82
N SER A 30 1.00 -12.15 -10.50
CA SER A 30 1.58 -11.65 -9.25
C SER A 30 0.92 -12.38 -8.09
N ALA A 31 1.73 -13.14 -7.35
CA ALA A 31 1.25 -13.92 -6.22
C ALA A 31 0.84 -12.98 -5.07
N TRP A 32 -0.12 -13.43 -4.27
CA TRP A 32 -0.42 -12.78 -3.00
C TRP A 32 0.66 -13.13 -1.98
N HIS A 33 1.19 -12.11 -1.31
CA HIS A 33 2.19 -12.23 -0.27
C HIS A 33 1.59 -11.84 1.09
N ASN A 34 2.04 -12.50 2.15
CA ASN A 34 1.60 -12.20 3.50
C ASN A 34 2.28 -10.94 4.07
N GLY A 35 1.48 -10.10 4.71
CA GLY A 35 1.85 -8.86 5.39
C GLY A 35 1.73 -7.61 4.51
N LEU A 36 2.31 -6.50 4.97
CA LEU A 36 2.50 -5.30 4.14
C LEU A 36 3.85 -5.30 3.42
N PRO A 37 3.94 -4.72 2.20
CA PRO A 37 5.21 -4.43 1.55
C PRO A 37 6.12 -3.61 2.46
N LYS A 38 7.43 -3.94 2.52
CA LYS A 38 8.40 -3.21 3.36
C LYS A 38 8.34 -1.70 3.14
N MET A 39 8.14 -1.25 1.90
CA MET A 39 8.11 0.17 1.54
C MET A 39 6.89 0.92 2.08
N ILE A 40 5.79 0.23 2.40
CA ILE A 40 4.57 0.82 2.96
C ILE A 40 4.63 0.89 4.50
N ARG A 41 5.54 0.13 5.14
CA ARG A 41 5.66 0.11 6.60
C ARG A 41 6.14 1.45 7.16
N GLY A 42 5.83 1.67 8.43
CA GLY A 42 6.16 2.87 9.20
C GLY A 42 4.99 3.85 9.31
N ASN A 43 5.32 5.10 9.61
CA ASN A 43 4.37 6.18 9.83
C ASN A 43 4.22 7.05 8.58
N TRP A 44 2.98 7.41 8.30
CA TRP A 44 2.58 8.25 7.18
C TRP A 44 1.56 9.28 7.66
N TYR A 45 1.61 10.48 7.10
CA TYR A 45 0.81 11.62 7.55
C TYR A 45 0.11 12.28 6.37
N LEU A 46 -1.18 12.49 6.51
CA LEU A 46 -1.98 13.26 5.57
C LEU A 46 -2.10 14.70 6.07
N TYR A 47 -1.83 15.66 5.19
CA TYR A 47 -1.96 17.08 5.48
C TYR A 47 -3.08 17.70 4.63
N ARG A 48 -3.89 18.55 5.25
CA ARG A 48 -4.86 19.43 4.59
C ARG A 48 -4.60 20.85 5.07
N HIS A 49 -4.45 21.81 4.17
CA HIS A 49 -4.12 23.21 4.50
C HIS A 49 -2.95 23.33 5.51
N HIS A 50 -1.87 22.57 5.26
CA HIS A 50 -0.67 22.49 6.12
C HIS A 50 -0.87 21.94 7.54
N LYS A 51 -2.07 21.44 7.88
CA LYS A 51 -2.35 20.80 9.17
C LYS A 51 -2.42 19.28 8.99
N PRO A 52 -1.79 18.47 9.86
CA PRO A 52 -1.98 17.03 9.84
C PRO A 52 -3.41 16.71 10.25
N VAL A 53 -4.10 15.92 9.43
CA VAL A 53 -5.49 15.50 9.68
C VAL A 53 -5.62 14.00 9.95
N SER A 54 -4.67 13.21 9.46
CA SER A 54 -4.68 11.76 9.65
C SER A 54 -3.26 11.21 9.72
N HIS A 55 -3.13 10.09 10.43
CA HIS A 55 -1.91 9.33 10.60
C HIS A 55 -2.18 7.88 10.21
N LEU A 56 -1.43 7.39 9.23
CA LEU A 56 -1.44 6.01 8.83
C LEU A 56 -0.22 5.30 9.43
N TYR A 57 -0.47 4.13 10.01
CA TYR A 57 0.56 3.24 10.54
C TYR A 57 0.54 1.89 9.84
N GLY A 58 1.67 1.51 9.23
CA GLY A 58 1.86 0.21 8.60
C GLY A 58 2.91 -0.63 9.32
N SER A 59 2.56 -1.86 9.67
CA SER A 59 3.48 -2.90 10.13
C SER A 59 3.36 -4.16 9.27
N LYS A 60 4.14 -5.21 9.55
CA LYS A 60 3.96 -6.49 8.84
C LYS A 60 2.54 -7.05 9.00
N HIS A 61 1.86 -6.78 10.12
CA HIS A 61 0.61 -7.44 10.50
C HIS A 61 -0.60 -6.50 10.60
N LEU A 62 -0.37 -5.19 10.43
CA LEU A 62 -1.38 -4.17 10.69
C LEU A 62 -1.24 -3.02 9.69
N TYR A 63 -2.36 -2.53 9.17
CA TYR A 63 -2.43 -1.31 8.39
C TYR A 63 -3.57 -0.44 8.92
N ALA A 64 -3.26 0.63 9.65
CA ALA A 64 -4.21 1.36 10.50
C ALA A 64 -4.28 2.86 10.15
N TYR A 65 -5.48 3.43 10.29
CA TYR A 65 -5.76 4.85 10.03
C TYR A 65 -6.27 5.53 11.30
N ASN A 66 -5.49 6.47 11.81
CA ASN A 66 -5.82 7.29 12.97
C ASN A 66 -6.19 8.70 12.52
N ASP A 67 -7.19 9.28 13.17
CA ASP A 67 -7.43 10.71 13.06
C ASP A 67 -6.43 11.48 13.88
N VAL A 68 -6.07 12.67 13.41
CA VAL A 68 -5.15 13.59 14.09
C VAL A 68 -5.89 14.86 14.43
N TRP A 69 -5.85 15.22 15.71
CA TRP A 69 -6.50 16.42 16.23
C TRP A 69 -5.51 17.27 17.03
N TYR A 70 -5.67 18.58 16.96
CA TYR A 70 -4.87 19.53 17.73
C TYR A 70 -5.60 19.90 19.01
N THR A 71 -4.88 19.95 20.12
CA THR A 71 -5.43 20.48 21.38
C THR A 71 -4.66 21.71 21.83
N LYS A 72 -5.40 22.77 22.16
CA LYS A 72 -4.83 24.03 22.64
C LYS A 72 -4.15 23.85 23.99
N ARG A 73 -4.73 23.04 24.89
CA ARG A 73 -4.23 22.80 26.25
C ARG A 73 -2.76 22.34 26.29
N TYR A 74 -2.37 21.49 25.35
CA TYR A 74 -1.02 20.92 25.28
C TYR A 74 -0.21 21.48 24.10
N HIS A 75 -0.78 22.41 23.33
CA HIS A 75 -0.19 22.96 22.10
C HIS A 75 0.36 21.89 21.14
N ALA A 76 -0.32 20.74 21.05
CA ALA A 76 0.19 19.54 20.38
C ALA A 76 -0.89 18.80 19.59
N TYR A 77 -0.44 17.98 18.64
CA TYR A 77 -1.26 17.06 17.87
C TYR A 77 -1.26 15.68 18.52
N PHE A 78 -2.45 15.11 18.66
CA PHE A 78 -2.69 13.78 19.19
C PHE A 78 -3.29 12.92 18.09
N ASN A 79 -2.91 11.64 18.08
CA ASN A 79 -3.61 10.63 17.31
C ASN A 79 -4.58 9.85 18.20
N THR A 80 -5.76 9.56 17.66
CA THR A 80 -6.67 8.58 18.27
C THR A 80 -6.19 7.17 17.94
N PHE A 81 -6.64 6.18 18.69
CA PHE A 81 -6.46 4.79 18.28
C PHE A 81 -7.45 4.49 17.16
N SER A 82 -6.93 4.00 16.03
CA SER A 82 -7.64 3.76 14.78
C SER A 82 -8.89 2.90 14.97
N TYR A 83 -10.03 3.43 14.55
CA TYR A 83 -11.28 2.67 14.39
C TYR A 83 -11.35 1.90 13.05
N ASN A 84 -10.37 2.05 12.16
CA ASN A 84 -10.34 1.38 10.86
C ASN A 84 -8.95 0.83 10.57
N PHE A 85 -8.75 -0.47 10.79
CA PHE A 85 -7.49 -1.13 10.46
C PHE A 85 -7.69 -2.41 9.69
N LEU A 86 -6.69 -2.77 8.88
CA LEU A 86 -6.60 -4.07 8.25
C LEU A 86 -5.69 -4.97 9.10
N GLU A 87 -6.28 -6.01 9.67
CA GLU A 87 -5.52 -7.11 10.26
C GLU A 87 -5.12 -8.13 9.20
N LYS A 88 -3.98 -8.80 9.46
CA LYS A 88 -3.42 -9.87 8.62
C LYS A 88 -3.39 -9.43 7.13
N PRO A 89 -2.81 -8.27 6.81
CA PRO A 89 -2.81 -7.76 5.46
C PRO A 89 -2.09 -8.76 4.55
N THR A 90 -2.56 -8.88 3.32
CA THR A 90 -1.87 -9.51 2.21
C THR A 90 -1.71 -8.49 1.10
N TYR A 91 -0.71 -8.67 0.25
CA TYR A 91 -0.47 -7.77 -0.86
C TYR A 91 -0.14 -8.48 -2.16
N ARG A 92 -0.42 -7.82 -3.27
CA ARG A 92 -0.03 -8.23 -4.62
C ARG A 92 0.68 -7.08 -5.32
N TYR A 93 1.84 -7.33 -5.92
CA TYR A 93 2.59 -6.31 -6.65
C TYR A 93 2.04 -6.14 -8.07
N VAL A 94 1.69 -4.93 -8.48
CA VAL A 94 1.09 -4.67 -9.81
C VAL A 94 1.99 -3.85 -10.72
N GLY A 95 3.29 -3.76 -10.41
CA GLY A 95 4.27 -2.97 -11.17
C GLY A 95 4.38 -1.52 -10.71
N ASN A 96 5.48 -0.84 -11.04
CA ASN A 96 5.68 0.61 -10.83
C ASN A 96 5.42 1.07 -9.38
N HIS A 97 5.85 0.25 -8.41
CA HIS A 97 5.63 0.46 -6.97
C HIS A 97 4.16 0.62 -6.57
N LYS A 98 3.26 0.03 -7.36
CA LYS A 98 1.85 -0.11 -7.03
C LYS A 98 1.63 -1.49 -6.41
N TYR A 99 0.77 -1.53 -5.40
CA TYR A 99 0.41 -2.72 -4.65
C TYR A 99 -1.10 -2.74 -4.48
N ILE A 100 -1.71 -3.91 -4.61
CA ILE A 100 -3.05 -4.13 -4.07
C ILE A 100 -2.86 -4.67 -2.66
N ILE A 101 -3.46 -4.01 -1.68
CA ILE A 101 -3.47 -4.45 -0.28
C ILE A 101 -4.85 -5.00 0.02
N ASN A 102 -4.92 -6.17 0.65
CA ASN A 102 -6.14 -6.82 1.09
C ASN A 102 -6.01 -7.17 2.58
N GLY A 103 -7.09 -7.13 3.35
CA GLY A 103 -7.07 -7.52 4.75
C GLY A 103 -8.46 -7.61 5.36
N LEU A 104 -8.54 -8.14 6.57
CA LEU A 104 -9.77 -8.11 7.35
C LEU A 104 -9.94 -6.70 7.90
N VAL A 105 -11.04 -6.04 7.53
CA VAL A 105 -11.36 -4.73 8.10
C VAL A 105 -11.86 -4.97 9.51
N GLU A 106 -11.09 -4.52 10.49
CA GLU A 106 -11.59 -4.39 11.85
C GLU A 106 -11.91 -2.93 12.13
N GLY A 107 -13.09 -2.73 12.69
CA GLY A 107 -13.51 -1.43 13.22
C GLY A 107 -14.45 -1.56 14.41
N GLY A 108 -14.47 -0.53 15.24
CA GLY A 108 -15.31 -0.47 16.44
C GLY A 108 -14.60 0.10 17.66
N HIS A 109 -15.39 0.48 18.68
CA HIS A 109 -14.89 0.95 19.97
C HIS A 109 -14.18 -0.19 20.73
N SER A 110 -13.36 0.15 21.73
CA SER A 110 -12.64 -0.81 22.60
C SER A 110 -13.50 -1.95 23.12
N ASP A 111 -14.82 -1.73 23.19
CA ASP A 111 -15.78 -2.62 23.82
C ASP A 111 -16.53 -3.50 22.78
N PHE A 112 -16.40 -3.21 21.48
CA PHE A 112 -17.03 -3.97 20.39
C PHE A 112 -16.12 -4.03 19.16
N ARG A 113 -15.58 -5.22 18.87
CA ARG A 113 -14.86 -5.49 17.61
C ARG A 113 -15.84 -5.98 16.55
N TYR A 114 -15.96 -5.25 15.44
CA TYR A 114 -16.58 -5.78 14.24
C TYR A 114 -15.49 -6.34 13.32
N ILE A 115 -15.51 -7.65 13.08
CA ILE A 115 -14.72 -8.28 12.01
C ILE A 115 -15.53 -8.14 10.73
N GLY A 116 -15.17 -7.16 9.91
CA GLY A 116 -15.82 -6.85 8.65
C GLY A 116 -15.34 -7.67 7.46
N LYS A 117 -16.01 -7.44 6.32
CA LYS A 117 -15.65 -8.04 5.03
C LYS A 117 -14.22 -7.67 4.64
N ARG A 118 -13.54 -8.58 3.92
CA ARG A 118 -12.24 -8.27 3.31
C ARG A 118 -12.38 -7.11 2.34
N ARG A 119 -11.53 -6.09 2.48
CA ARG A 119 -11.43 -4.98 1.51
C ARG A 119 -10.08 -5.01 0.84
N SER A 120 -10.09 -4.71 -0.46
CA SER A 120 -8.88 -4.51 -1.25
C SER A 120 -8.80 -3.05 -1.70
N HIS A 121 -7.62 -2.45 -1.63
CA HIS A 121 -7.37 -1.12 -2.15
C HIS A 121 -5.99 -1.03 -2.81
N VAL A 122 -5.83 -0.07 -3.72
CA VAL A 122 -4.60 0.11 -4.49
C VAL A 122 -3.77 1.23 -3.86
N VAL A 123 -2.51 0.93 -3.57
CA VAL A 123 -1.55 1.89 -3.04
C VAL A 123 -0.39 2.03 -4.01
N LYS A 124 -0.03 3.27 -4.36
CA LYS A 124 1.23 3.60 -5.04
C LYS A 124 2.17 4.22 -4.05
N VAL A 125 3.37 3.68 -3.89
CA VAL A 125 4.33 4.17 -2.90
C VAL A 125 5.66 4.56 -3.55
N SER A 126 6.30 5.56 -2.97
CA SER A 126 7.64 6.03 -3.27
C SER A 126 8.39 6.24 -1.95
N LYS A 127 9.65 6.70 -2.00
CA LYS A 127 10.47 6.94 -0.81
C LYS A 127 9.75 7.79 0.26
N ASN A 128 9.13 8.90 -0.16
CA ASN A 128 8.54 9.89 0.74
C ASN A 128 7.03 10.04 0.64
N HIS A 129 6.40 9.44 -0.37
CA HIS A 129 4.96 9.58 -0.62
C HIS A 129 4.29 8.22 -0.77
N LEU A 130 3.10 8.10 -0.18
CA LEU A 130 2.18 7.00 -0.39
C LEU A 130 0.87 7.60 -0.91
N ARG A 131 0.38 7.10 -2.04
CA ARG A 131 -0.87 7.55 -2.66
C ARG A 131 -1.90 6.43 -2.59
N GLU A 132 -3.07 6.78 -2.11
CA GLU A 132 -4.20 5.87 -1.96
C GLU A 132 -5.48 6.67 -2.13
N TYR A 133 -6.35 6.25 -3.05
CA TYR A 133 -7.50 7.04 -3.50
C TYR A 133 -7.05 8.48 -3.86
N ASP A 134 -7.74 9.49 -3.34
CA ASP A 134 -7.41 10.91 -3.52
C ASP A 134 -6.45 11.47 -2.45
N ASN A 135 -5.92 10.61 -1.59
CA ASN A 135 -5.02 11.00 -0.52
C ASN A 135 -3.55 10.80 -0.92
N THR A 136 -2.73 11.81 -0.63
CA THR A 136 -1.27 11.70 -0.68
C THR A 136 -0.71 11.84 0.72
N TRP A 137 -0.23 10.72 1.24
CA TRP A 137 0.41 10.61 2.53
C TRP A 137 1.91 10.84 2.42
N THR A 138 2.51 11.43 3.46
CA THR A 138 3.94 11.77 3.49
C THR A 138 4.61 11.16 4.71
N ARG A 139 5.92 10.91 4.65
CA ARG A 139 6.69 10.51 5.85
C ARG A 139 7.01 11.66 6.81
N LYS A 140 6.65 12.91 6.47
CA LYS A 140 6.99 14.10 7.27
C LYS A 140 6.15 14.14 8.54
N LYS A 141 6.78 13.83 9.67
CA LYS A 141 6.14 13.91 10.99
C LYS A 141 5.82 15.38 11.34
N PRO A 142 4.64 15.67 11.94
CA PRO A 142 4.35 17.00 12.46
C PRO A 142 5.28 17.36 13.63
N SER A 143 5.69 18.63 13.71
CA SER A 143 6.67 19.12 14.69
C SER A 143 6.25 18.93 16.15
N ARG A 144 4.94 18.88 16.45
CA ARG A 144 4.39 18.75 17.80
C ARG A 144 3.47 17.55 17.96
N MET A 145 3.83 16.43 17.34
CA MET A 145 3.03 15.21 17.44
C MET A 145 3.40 14.36 18.65
N VAL A 146 2.41 14.15 19.52
CA VAL A 146 2.46 13.23 20.66
C VAL A 146 1.82 11.92 20.20
N SER A 147 2.59 10.82 20.27
CA SER A 147 2.06 9.49 19.99
C SER A 147 1.51 8.91 21.28
N THR A 148 0.23 8.59 21.32
CA THR A 148 -0.35 7.89 22.46
C THR A 148 0.06 6.42 22.39
N LYS A 149 0.97 5.99 23.27
CA LYS A 149 1.27 4.57 23.48
C LYS A 149 0.13 4.01 24.33
N LYS A 150 -0.80 3.28 23.69
CA LYS A 150 -1.99 2.65 24.29
C LYS A 150 -3.08 3.64 24.67
N GLY A 151 -4.32 3.19 24.46
CA GLY A 151 -5.55 3.96 24.58
C GLY A 151 -5.59 4.83 25.83
N TYR A 152 -5.67 6.13 25.62
CA TYR A 152 -6.28 7.04 26.55
C TYR A 152 -7.55 7.54 25.88
N GLN A 153 -8.67 7.38 26.59
CA GLN A 153 -9.83 8.24 26.40
C GLN A 153 -9.33 9.68 26.43
N LEU A 154 -9.86 10.50 25.53
CA LEU A 154 -9.65 11.95 25.55
C LEU A 154 -9.83 12.45 26.99
N PRO A 155 -8.95 13.30 27.55
CA PRO A 155 -9.29 13.96 28.80
C PRO A 155 -10.62 14.69 28.58
N PRO A 156 -11.58 14.60 29.50
CA PRO A 156 -12.86 15.27 29.35
C PRO A 156 -12.64 16.76 29.10
N SER A 157 -13.44 17.28 28.17
CA SER A 157 -13.53 18.69 27.78
C SER A 157 -13.73 19.60 28.97
#